data_AF-A0AAV2N726-F1
#
_entry.id   AF-A0AAV2N726-F1
#
_cell.length_a   1.000
_cell.length_b   1.000
_cell.length_c   1.000
_cell.angle_alpha   90.00
_cell.angle_beta   90.00
_cell.angle_gamma   90.00
#
_symmetry.space_group_name_H-M   'P 1'
#
loop_
_entity.id
_entity.type
_entity.pdbx_description
1 polymer ?
#
loop_
_entity_poly.entity_id
_entity_poly.type
_entity_poly.pdbx_seq_one_letter_code
_entity_poly.pdbx_strand_id
1 'polypeptide(L)'
;MSANTSHTEKELDLSNAGRGVWLVKVPKYIANKWEKAPGNIEVGKLKITKNPGQKAEVSLKLSEAVLALKESGEEEIPKQHRLDVTTVTRQMLGVFSHVTPSASSDAIVPETEKLFMEGRIVQKLECRPYADNCYMKLKLESIKRASVPQRQVQQLDRVVQNFKPVSDHKHNIEYAEKKKAEGKKMRDDRNAVQDMLFAAFEKHQYYNIRDLVKITRQPIVYLKEILNEVCNYNLKNPHRNMWELKPEYRHYKEEEKPTDNTSKKGNESEDD
;
A
#
# COMPACT_ATOMS: atom_id res chain seq x y z
N MET A 1 -6.83 -15.39 -0.22
CA MET A 1 -7.69 -15.73 -1.39
C MET A 1 -7.24 -14.82 -2.53
N SER A 2 -6.69 -15.40 -3.59
CA SER A 2 -6.30 -14.62 -4.78
C SER A 2 -7.57 -14.27 -5.56
N ALA A 3 -7.76 -12.99 -5.87
CA ALA A 3 -8.89 -12.56 -6.68
C ALA A 3 -8.80 -13.22 -8.07
N ASN A 4 -9.85 -13.95 -8.44
CA ASN A 4 -9.92 -14.64 -9.72
C ASN A 4 -10.18 -13.58 -10.80
N THR A 5 -9.13 -13.05 -11.43
CA THR A 5 -9.25 -12.10 -12.54
C THR A 5 -9.85 -12.82 -13.72
N SER A 6 -11.18 -12.73 -13.86
CA SER A 6 -11.88 -13.14 -15.07
C SER A 6 -11.27 -12.40 -16.26
N HIS A 7 -10.62 -13.14 -17.15
CA HIS A 7 -10.20 -12.61 -18.44
C HIS A 7 -11.45 -12.24 -19.22
N THR A 8 -11.82 -10.97 -19.19
CA THR A 8 -12.84 -10.43 -20.08
C THR A 8 -12.26 -10.39 -21.49
N GLU A 9 -12.81 -11.20 -22.38
CA GLU A 9 -12.47 -11.15 -23.80
C GLU A 9 -12.89 -9.77 -24.33
N LYS A 10 -11.90 -8.93 -24.63
CA LYS A 10 -12.11 -7.60 -25.22
C LYS A 10 -11.76 -7.68 -26.70
N GLU A 11 -12.73 -7.37 -27.54
CA GLU A 11 -12.53 -7.29 -28.98
C GLU A 11 -11.59 -6.13 -29.33
N LEU A 12 -10.72 -6.34 -30.32
CA LEU A 12 -9.76 -5.37 -30.83
C LEU A 12 -10.16 -5.01 -32.26
N ASP A 13 -10.55 -3.75 -32.48
CA ASP A 13 -10.87 -3.25 -33.82
C ASP A 13 -9.58 -3.15 -34.67
N LEU A 14 -9.60 -3.83 -35.82
CA LEU A 14 -8.50 -3.91 -36.78
C LEU A 14 -8.75 -3.11 -38.08
N SER A 15 -9.81 -2.30 -38.14
CA SER A 15 -10.16 -1.46 -39.31
C SER A 15 -9.00 -0.59 -39.80
N ASN A 16 -8.23 -0.02 -38.87
CA ASN A 16 -7.06 0.81 -39.15
C ASN A 16 -5.74 0.01 -39.29
N ALA A 17 -5.75 -1.34 -39.26
CA ALA A 17 -4.52 -2.15 -39.26
C ALA A 17 -3.64 -2.02 -40.52
N GLY A 18 -4.18 -1.52 -41.62
CA GLY A 18 -3.44 -1.18 -42.86
C GLY A 18 -2.86 0.24 -42.91
N ARG A 19 -3.25 1.12 -41.96
CA ARG A 19 -2.84 2.54 -41.93
C ARG A 19 -1.37 2.67 -41.59
N GLY A 20 -0.61 3.37 -42.43
CA GLY A 20 0.79 3.72 -42.17
C GLY A 20 0.90 4.99 -41.33
N VAL A 21 1.55 4.93 -40.17
CA VAL A 21 1.79 6.08 -39.27
C VAL A 21 3.28 6.35 -39.08
N TRP A 22 3.63 7.58 -38.70
CA TRP A 22 5.01 8.01 -38.46
C TRP A 22 5.27 8.19 -36.96
N LEU A 23 6.41 7.66 -36.49
CA LEU A 23 6.87 7.84 -35.11
C LEU A 23 7.97 8.88 -35.05
N VAL A 24 7.68 10.04 -34.47
CA VAL A 24 8.66 11.13 -34.30
C VAL A 24 9.13 11.19 -32.86
N LYS A 25 10.44 11.03 -32.62
CA LYS A 25 11.07 11.34 -31.33
C LYS A 25 11.32 12.86 -31.27
N VAL A 26 10.77 13.53 -30.26
CA VAL A 26 10.78 14.99 -30.11
C VAL A 26 11.55 15.42 -28.85
N PRO A 27 12.36 16.50 -28.88
CA PRO A 27 13.01 17.04 -27.69
C PRO A 27 12.02 17.55 -26.63
N LYS A 28 12.35 17.35 -25.34
CA LYS A 28 11.46 17.71 -24.21
C LYS A 28 10.95 19.15 -24.26
N TYR A 29 11.79 20.13 -24.60
CA TYR A 29 11.39 21.54 -24.64
C TYR A 29 10.30 21.84 -25.70
N ILE A 30 10.19 21.03 -26.77
CA ILE A 30 9.09 21.15 -27.75
C ILE A 30 7.84 20.47 -27.18
N ALA A 31 7.98 19.25 -26.64
CA ALA A 31 6.85 18.51 -26.05
C ALA A 31 6.14 19.32 -24.95
N ASN A 32 6.91 19.90 -24.02
CA ASN A 32 6.39 20.77 -22.96
C ASN A 32 5.65 22.00 -23.51
N LYS A 33 6.07 22.54 -24.66
CA LYS A 33 5.42 23.70 -25.31
C LYS A 33 4.15 23.31 -26.05
N TRP A 34 4.07 22.08 -26.59
CA TRP A 34 2.85 21.53 -27.18
C TRP A 34 1.83 21.12 -26.11
N GLU A 35 2.27 20.63 -24.96
CA GLU A 35 1.41 20.32 -23.81
C GLU A 35 0.75 21.58 -23.22
N LYS A 36 1.47 22.72 -23.24
CA LYS A 36 0.93 24.05 -22.86
C LYS A 36 0.11 24.73 -23.97
N ALA A 37 0.11 24.21 -25.20
CA ALA A 37 -0.60 24.81 -26.30
C ALA A 37 -2.11 24.47 -26.23
N PRO A 38 -3.03 25.45 -26.32
CA PRO A 38 -4.45 25.13 -26.38
C PRO A 38 -4.77 24.32 -27.63
N GLY A 39 -5.64 23.31 -27.52
CA GLY A 39 -5.85 22.28 -28.55
C GLY A 39 -6.40 22.76 -29.90
N ASN A 40 -6.71 24.05 -30.04
CA ASN A 40 -7.18 24.70 -31.26
C ASN A 40 -6.11 25.52 -32.01
N ILE A 41 -4.86 25.60 -31.53
CA ILE A 41 -3.80 26.37 -32.22
C ILE A 41 -2.86 25.51 -33.06
N GLU A 42 -2.39 26.06 -34.17
CA GLU A 42 -1.35 25.45 -34.99
C GLU A 42 0.00 25.46 -34.24
N VAL A 43 0.59 24.29 -33.98
CA VAL A 43 1.84 24.18 -33.21
C VAL A 43 3.12 24.25 -34.07
N GLY A 44 2.99 24.11 -35.38
CA GLY A 44 4.11 24.21 -36.33
C GLY A 44 3.81 23.55 -37.68
N LYS A 45 4.69 23.80 -38.65
CA LYS A 45 4.59 23.27 -40.03
C LYS A 45 5.70 22.27 -40.29
N LEU A 46 5.33 21.12 -40.84
CA LEU A 46 6.26 20.13 -41.36
C LEU A 46 6.53 20.44 -42.85
N LYS A 47 7.80 20.56 -43.23
CA LYS A 47 8.24 20.70 -44.62
C LYS A 47 8.95 19.43 -45.05
N ILE A 48 8.50 18.84 -46.16
CA ILE A 48 9.10 17.66 -46.79
C ILE A 48 9.62 18.09 -48.16
N THR A 49 10.94 18.09 -48.35
CA THR A 49 11.60 18.41 -49.62
C THR A 49 12.07 17.10 -50.27
N LYS A 50 11.68 16.85 -51.52
CA LYS A 50 12.11 15.68 -52.31
C LYS A 50 12.86 16.14 -53.54
N ASN A 51 14.19 16.13 -53.49
CA ASN A 51 15.04 16.40 -54.65
C ASN A 51 15.32 15.10 -55.40
N PRO A 52 15.27 15.07 -56.75
CA PRO A 52 15.65 13.88 -57.53
C PRO A 52 17.05 13.38 -57.16
N GLY A 53 17.19 12.07 -56.95
CA GLY A 53 18.47 11.43 -56.57
C GLY A 53 18.91 11.62 -55.11
N GLN A 54 18.20 12.40 -54.30
CA GLN A 54 18.51 12.59 -52.87
C GLN A 54 17.45 11.94 -51.97
N LYS A 55 17.84 11.61 -50.72
CA LYS A 55 16.86 11.22 -49.69
C LYS A 55 15.97 12.41 -49.37
N ALA A 56 14.69 12.16 -49.08
CA ALA A 56 13.75 13.20 -48.69
C ALA A 56 14.23 13.91 -47.40
N GLU A 57 14.35 15.22 -47.45
CA GLU A 57 14.66 16.04 -46.29
C GLU A 57 13.35 16.43 -45.60
N VAL A 58 13.27 16.20 -44.29
CA VAL A 58 12.11 16.54 -43.47
C VAL A 58 12.55 17.54 -42.40
N SER A 59 11.82 18.65 -42.27
CA SER A 59 12.08 19.68 -41.26
C SER A 59 10.78 20.14 -40.60
N LEU A 60 10.87 20.53 -39.33
CA LEU A 60 9.78 21.08 -38.54
C LEU A 60 10.11 22.54 -38.21
N LYS A 61 9.17 23.43 -38.50
CA LYS A 61 9.23 24.84 -38.12
C LYS A 61 8.11 25.11 -37.11
N LEU A 62 8.47 25.49 -35.88
CA LEU A 62 7.49 25.81 -34.85
C LEU A 62 6.73 27.10 -35.19
N SER A 63 5.46 27.16 -34.79
CA SER A 63 4.62 28.35 -35.02
C SER A 63 5.00 29.49 -34.08
N GLU A 64 4.75 30.72 -34.50
CA GLU A 64 5.04 31.90 -33.67
C GLU A 64 4.13 31.98 -32.45
N ALA A 65 2.90 31.47 -32.55
CA ALA A 65 1.99 31.33 -31.41
C ALA A 65 2.59 30.48 -30.29
N VAL A 66 3.11 29.28 -30.59
CA VAL A 66 3.74 28.42 -29.58
C VAL A 66 5.05 29.01 -29.03
N LEU A 67 5.81 29.73 -29.85
CA LEU A 67 7.01 30.46 -29.39
C LEU A 67 6.68 31.66 -28.49
N ALA A 68 5.48 32.24 -28.62
CA ALA A 68 4.99 33.34 -27.81
C ALA A 68 4.39 32.91 -26.45
N LEU A 69 4.07 31.61 -26.26
CA LEU A 69 3.63 31.02 -24.98
C LEU A 69 4.79 30.93 -23.96
N LYS A 70 5.53 32.02 -23.72
CA LYS A 70 6.64 32.09 -22.76
C LYS A 70 6.11 32.41 -21.37
N GLU A 71 6.48 31.59 -20.39
CA GLU A 71 6.36 31.96 -18.97
C GLU A 71 7.57 32.78 -18.51
N SER A 72 7.40 33.54 -17.43
CA SER A 72 8.48 34.36 -16.86
C SER A 72 9.66 33.48 -16.41
N GLY A 73 10.82 33.66 -17.04
CA GLY A 73 12.02 32.84 -16.77
C GLY A 73 12.15 31.58 -17.64
N GLU A 74 11.32 31.40 -18.68
CA GLU A 74 11.57 30.41 -19.72
C GLU A 74 12.54 30.92 -20.80
N GLU A 75 13.50 30.07 -21.16
CA GLU A 75 14.50 30.35 -22.19
C GLU A 75 13.94 30.22 -23.61
N GLU A 76 14.59 30.87 -24.57
CA GLU A 76 14.20 30.77 -25.98
C GLU A 76 14.50 29.38 -26.56
N ILE A 77 13.54 28.83 -27.30
CA ILE A 77 13.68 27.56 -28.00
C ILE A 77 13.95 27.78 -29.50
N PRO A 78 14.73 26.91 -30.18
CA PRO A 78 14.96 27.02 -31.61
C PRO A 78 13.66 26.95 -32.42
N LYS A 79 13.54 27.78 -33.46
CA LYS A 79 12.35 27.83 -34.33
C LYS A 79 12.30 26.73 -35.39
N GLN A 80 13.45 26.15 -35.73
CA GLN A 80 13.59 25.15 -36.80
C GLN A 80 14.35 23.92 -36.32
N HIS A 81 13.91 22.75 -36.79
CA HIS A 81 14.48 21.46 -36.47
C HIS A 81 14.51 20.59 -37.73
N ARG A 82 15.53 19.75 -37.88
CA ARG A 82 15.54 18.68 -38.89
C ARG A 82 14.98 17.39 -38.31
N LEU A 83 14.38 16.55 -39.14
CA LEU A 83 13.90 15.23 -38.75
C LEU A 83 14.75 14.17 -39.45
N ASP A 84 15.69 13.60 -38.71
CA ASP A 84 16.60 12.57 -39.22
C ASP A 84 15.81 11.27 -39.44
N VAL A 85 15.58 10.92 -40.71
CA VAL A 85 14.74 9.78 -41.14
C VAL A 85 15.47 8.44 -40.90
N THR A 86 14.87 7.57 -40.08
CA THR A 86 15.35 6.22 -39.75
C THR A 86 14.37 5.16 -40.28
N THR A 87 14.85 4.23 -41.09
CA THR A 87 14.03 3.14 -41.62
C THR A 87 13.77 2.07 -40.55
N VAL A 88 12.53 1.58 -40.48
CA VAL A 88 12.11 0.53 -39.55
C VAL A 88 12.26 -0.82 -40.25
N THR A 89 13.38 -1.52 -40.04
CA THR A 89 13.75 -2.71 -40.84
C THR A 89 13.75 -4.04 -40.10
N ARG A 90 13.75 -4.04 -38.75
CA ARG A 90 13.95 -5.25 -37.93
C ARG A 90 12.83 -5.54 -36.92
N GLN A 91 11.84 -4.66 -36.80
CA GLN A 91 10.74 -4.78 -35.83
C GLN A 91 9.47 -4.23 -36.46
N MET A 92 8.36 -4.95 -36.35
CA MET A 92 7.04 -4.37 -36.61
C MET A 92 6.56 -3.65 -35.36
N LEU A 93 6.11 -2.41 -35.50
CA LEU A 93 5.53 -1.63 -34.40
C LEU A 93 4.10 -1.24 -34.80
N GLY A 94 3.15 -1.52 -33.91
CA GLY A 94 1.76 -1.07 -34.03
C GLY A 94 1.48 0.08 -33.06
N VAL A 95 0.49 0.91 -33.38
CA VAL A 95 -0.10 1.86 -32.44
C VAL A 95 -1.47 1.33 -32.04
N PHE A 96 -1.75 1.35 -30.74
CA PHE A 96 -3.02 0.94 -30.16
C PHE A 96 -3.60 2.09 -29.34
N SER A 97 -4.92 2.27 -29.41
CA SER A 97 -5.66 3.21 -28.56
C SER A 97 -6.68 2.45 -27.71
N HIS A 98 -6.92 2.97 -26.51
CA HIS A 98 -7.90 2.44 -25.55
C HIS A 98 -8.85 3.58 -25.19
N VAL A 99 -10.10 3.43 -25.60
CA VAL A 99 -11.17 4.37 -25.24
C VAL A 99 -11.83 3.82 -23.99
N THR A 100 -11.65 4.54 -22.88
CA THR A 100 -12.37 4.30 -21.63
C THR A 100 -13.61 5.20 -21.59
N PRO A 101 -14.79 4.66 -21.27
CA PRO A 101 -16.00 5.48 -21.10
C PRO A 101 -15.83 6.46 -19.94
N SER A 102 -16.37 7.67 -20.05
CA SER A 102 -16.35 8.61 -18.94
C SER A 102 -17.36 8.19 -17.87
N ALA A 103 -16.94 8.21 -16.60
CA ALA A 103 -17.77 7.86 -15.44
C ALA A 103 -18.91 8.85 -15.14
N SER A 104 -19.19 9.78 -16.06
CA SER A 104 -20.20 10.84 -15.96
C SER A 104 -21.21 10.81 -17.10
N SER A 105 -21.34 9.66 -17.78
CA SER A 105 -22.31 9.48 -18.87
C SER A 105 -23.65 9.02 -18.31
N ASP A 106 -24.66 9.90 -18.39
CA ASP A 106 -26.07 9.61 -18.05
C ASP A 106 -26.75 8.78 -19.18
N ALA A 107 -26.00 7.85 -19.76
CA ALA A 107 -26.34 7.13 -20.97
C ALA A 107 -27.08 5.83 -20.65
N ILE A 108 -28.25 5.67 -21.27
CA ILE A 108 -29.16 4.51 -21.09
C ILE A 108 -28.48 3.18 -21.49
N VAL A 109 -27.46 3.23 -22.34
CA VAL A 109 -26.60 2.10 -22.71
C VAL A 109 -25.21 2.36 -22.11
N PRO A 110 -24.65 1.45 -21.29
CA PRO A 110 -23.27 1.58 -20.83
C PRO A 110 -22.32 1.47 -22.02
N GLU A 111 -21.55 2.53 -22.30
CA GLU A 111 -20.44 2.42 -23.23
C GLU A 111 -19.38 1.49 -22.61
N THR A 112 -19.09 0.38 -23.30
CA THR A 112 -18.00 -0.52 -22.89
C THR A 112 -16.66 0.05 -23.34
N GLU A 113 -15.59 -0.31 -22.64
CA GLU A 113 -14.22 -0.04 -23.10
C GLU A 113 -14.00 -0.60 -24.53
N LYS A 114 -13.32 0.18 -25.38
CA LYS A 114 -13.01 -0.22 -26.77
C LYS A 114 -11.52 -0.13 -27.03
N LEU A 115 -10.98 -1.13 -27.74
CA LEU A 115 -9.57 -1.22 -28.12
C LEU A 115 -9.47 -1.13 -29.65
N PHE A 116 -8.54 -0.32 -30.15
CA PHE A 116 -8.33 -0.13 -31.60
C PHE A 116 -6.85 -0.30 -31.97
N MET A 117 -6.58 -0.91 -33.13
CA MET A 117 -5.28 -0.89 -33.78
C MET A 117 -5.21 0.28 -34.77
N GLU A 118 -4.71 1.43 -34.32
CA GLU A 118 -4.61 2.69 -35.08
C GLU A 118 -3.72 2.64 -36.33
N GLY A 119 -2.83 1.65 -36.43
CA GLY A 119 -2.01 1.42 -37.61
C GLY A 119 -0.62 0.86 -37.32
N ARG A 120 0.20 0.78 -38.36
CA ARG A 120 1.58 0.28 -38.35
C ARG A 120 2.57 1.42 -38.55
N ILE A 121 3.65 1.45 -37.78
CA ILE A 121 4.68 2.48 -37.90
C ILE A 121 5.55 2.19 -39.12
N VAL A 122 5.37 2.98 -40.19
CA VAL A 122 6.11 2.83 -41.45
C VAL A 122 7.42 3.61 -41.48
N GLN A 123 7.51 4.68 -40.70
CA GLN A 123 8.70 5.53 -40.64
C GLN A 123 8.97 6.00 -39.21
N LYS A 124 10.24 5.95 -38.80
CA LYS A 124 10.73 6.57 -37.57
C LYS A 124 11.56 7.80 -37.91
N LEU A 125 11.38 8.89 -37.17
CA LEU A 125 12.11 10.13 -37.36
C LEU A 125 12.64 10.62 -36.01
N GLU A 126 13.84 11.20 -35.98
CA GLU A 126 14.37 11.90 -34.80
C GLU A 126 14.44 13.40 -35.07
N CYS A 127 13.59 14.17 -34.38
CA CYS A 127 13.62 15.63 -34.43
C CYS A 127 14.86 16.15 -33.68
N ARG A 128 15.75 16.83 -34.41
CA ARG A 128 16.98 17.40 -33.89
C ARG A 128 17.05 18.91 -34.17
N PRO A 129 17.43 19.73 -33.17
CA PRO A 129 17.73 21.13 -33.41
C PRO A 129 18.99 21.28 -34.26
N TYR A 130 19.08 22.41 -34.95
CA TYR A 130 20.35 22.86 -35.51
C TYR A 130 21.28 23.32 -34.39
N ALA A 131 22.59 23.30 -34.64
CA ALA A 131 23.61 23.73 -33.68
C ALA A 131 23.74 25.26 -33.64
N ASP A 132 22.63 25.96 -33.41
CA ASP A 132 22.57 27.42 -33.34
C ASP A 132 22.84 27.96 -31.92
N ASN A 133 23.10 29.27 -31.83
CA ASN A 133 23.39 29.91 -30.54
C ASN A 133 22.19 29.83 -29.57
N CYS A 134 20.96 29.79 -30.09
CA CYS A 134 19.74 29.61 -29.30
C CYS A 134 19.73 28.24 -28.60
N TYR A 135 19.92 27.15 -29.36
CA TYR A 135 19.97 25.80 -28.81
C TYR A 135 21.15 25.62 -27.84
N MET A 136 22.32 26.19 -28.15
CA MET A 136 23.49 26.04 -27.29
C MET A 136 23.33 26.73 -25.94
N LYS A 137 22.68 27.91 -25.88
CA LYS A 137 22.28 28.55 -24.61
C LYS A 137 21.30 27.68 -23.83
N LEU A 138 20.16 27.31 -24.44
CA LEU A 138 19.15 26.46 -23.82
C LEU A 138 19.73 25.14 -23.28
N LYS A 139 20.65 24.52 -24.03
CA LYS A 139 21.33 23.29 -23.61
C LYS A 139 22.24 23.54 -22.41
N LEU A 140 22.95 24.66 -22.39
CA LEU A 140 23.82 25.09 -21.28
C LEU A 140 23.00 25.42 -20.02
N GLU A 141 21.88 26.14 -20.13
CA GLU A 141 20.95 26.35 -18.99
C GLU A 141 20.32 25.04 -18.50
N SER A 142 19.91 24.15 -19.42
CA SER A 142 19.36 22.84 -19.04
C SER A 142 20.39 21.98 -18.30
N ILE A 143 21.67 22.06 -18.66
CA ILE A 143 22.75 21.37 -17.94
C ILE A 143 22.96 22.03 -16.58
N LYS A 144 23.07 23.37 -16.50
CA LYS A 144 23.19 24.11 -15.23
C LYS A 144 22.06 23.74 -14.27
N ARG A 145 20.81 23.82 -14.70
CA ARG A 145 19.62 23.52 -13.89
C ARG A 145 19.60 22.06 -13.41
N ALA A 146 20.04 21.11 -14.24
CA ALA A 146 20.16 19.71 -13.87
C ALA A 146 21.37 19.41 -12.96
N SER A 147 22.43 20.23 -13.00
CA SER A 147 23.63 20.08 -12.17
C SER A 147 23.49 20.64 -10.75
N VAL A 148 22.48 21.46 -10.47
CA VAL A 148 22.22 21.95 -9.11
C VAL A 148 21.64 20.79 -8.27
N PRO A 149 22.31 20.35 -7.19
CA PRO A 149 21.79 19.28 -6.35
C PRO A 149 20.56 19.76 -5.57
N GLN A 150 19.49 18.96 -5.60
CA GLN A 150 18.23 19.25 -4.89
C GLN A 150 18.37 19.25 -3.35
N ARG A 151 19.44 18.64 -2.82
CA ARG A 151 19.78 18.62 -1.40
C ARG A 151 21.20 19.11 -1.23
N GLN A 152 21.37 20.14 -0.42
CA GLN A 152 22.68 20.68 -0.05
C GLN A 152 22.88 20.49 1.44
N VAL A 153 24.09 20.09 1.84
CA VAL A 153 24.47 20.01 3.25
C VAL A 153 24.65 21.45 3.75
N GLN A 154 23.72 21.93 4.55
CA GLN A 154 23.89 23.18 5.28
C GLN A 154 24.82 22.91 6.47
N GLN A 155 26.04 23.44 6.42
CA GLN A 155 26.89 23.49 7.61
C GLN A 155 26.26 24.45 8.62
N LEU A 156 26.17 24.02 9.87
CA LEU A 156 25.69 24.87 10.97
C LEU A 156 26.89 25.58 11.58
N ASP A 157 26.92 26.91 11.51
CA ASP A 157 28.00 27.75 12.08
C ASP A 157 28.21 27.51 13.59
N ARG A 158 27.18 27.02 14.28
CA ARG A 158 27.19 26.69 15.70
C ARG A 158 26.43 25.40 15.96
N VAL A 159 26.89 24.60 16.92
CA VAL A 159 26.20 23.40 17.37
C VAL A 159 24.84 23.79 17.98
N VAL A 160 23.76 23.44 17.30
CA VAL A 160 22.40 23.66 17.80
C VAL A 160 22.13 22.66 18.93
N GLN A 161 22.22 23.14 20.17
CA GLN A 161 21.95 22.38 21.38
C GLN A 161 20.44 22.17 21.60
N ASN A 162 19.80 21.49 20.66
CA ASN A 162 18.43 21.03 20.83
C ASN A 162 18.42 19.87 21.82
N PHE A 163 18.19 20.18 23.09
CA PHE A 163 17.97 19.22 24.16
C PHE A 163 16.65 18.50 23.90
N LYS A 164 16.69 17.45 23.07
CA LYS A 164 15.54 16.57 22.85
C LYS A 164 15.18 15.97 24.21
N PRO A 165 13.90 16.01 24.65
CA PRO A 165 13.50 15.22 25.80
C PRO A 165 13.87 13.77 25.49
N VAL A 166 14.69 13.16 26.35
CA VAL A 166 15.04 11.75 26.21
C VAL A 166 13.73 10.99 26.36
N SER A 167 13.20 10.46 25.25
CA SER A 167 12.04 9.58 25.27
C SER A 167 12.41 8.43 26.19
N ASP A 168 11.77 8.38 27.37
CA ASP A 168 12.05 7.30 28.30
C ASP A 168 11.74 5.98 27.58
N HIS A 169 12.60 4.99 27.76
CA HIS A 169 12.50 3.76 27.00
C HIS A 169 11.18 3.08 27.35
N LYS A 170 10.47 2.51 26.38
CA LYS A 170 9.13 1.92 26.59
C LYS A 170 9.08 0.96 27.78
N HIS A 171 10.17 0.21 28.00
CA HIS A 171 10.34 -0.68 29.15
C HIS A 171 10.33 0.03 30.51
N ASN A 172 10.90 1.24 30.62
CA ASN A 172 10.94 2.01 31.86
C ASN A 172 9.53 2.54 32.21
N ILE A 173 8.79 3.00 31.20
CA ILE A 173 7.39 3.41 31.32
C ILE A 173 6.54 2.23 31.79
N GLU A 174 6.62 1.09 31.08
CA GLU A 174 5.91 -0.15 31.45
C GLU A 174 6.30 -0.66 32.85
N TYR A 175 7.57 -0.55 33.25
CA TYR A 175 8.04 -0.94 34.59
C TYR A 175 7.49 -0.02 35.68
N ALA A 176 7.45 1.30 35.45
CA ALA A 176 6.86 2.27 36.37
C ALA A 176 5.34 2.06 36.53
N GLU A 177 4.62 1.82 35.44
CA GLU A 177 3.19 1.48 35.47
C GLU A 177 2.95 0.16 36.21
N LYS A 178 3.73 -0.89 35.92
CA LYS A 178 3.64 -2.18 36.61
C LYS A 178 3.89 -2.05 38.12
N LYS A 179 4.95 -1.31 38.52
CA LYS A 179 5.25 -0.99 39.93
C LYS A 179 4.08 -0.28 40.63
N LYS A 180 3.40 0.63 39.92
CA LYS A 180 2.25 1.39 40.44
C LYS A 180 0.99 0.51 40.53
N ALA A 181 0.75 -0.39 39.57
CA ALA A 181 -0.46 -1.19 39.46
C ALA A 181 -0.47 -2.45 40.34
N GLU A 182 0.67 -3.14 40.48
CA GLU A 182 0.76 -4.38 41.27
C GLU A 182 0.66 -4.13 42.78
N GLY A 183 1.12 -2.97 43.26
CA GLY A 183 1.08 -2.58 44.67
C GLY A 183 1.90 -3.49 45.59
N LYS A 184 1.79 -3.27 46.91
CA LYS A 184 2.26 -4.25 47.90
C LYS A 184 1.09 -5.18 48.23
N LYS A 185 1.26 -6.48 47.99
CA LYS A 185 0.29 -7.51 48.38
C LYS A 185 0.28 -7.65 49.90
N MET A 186 -0.62 -6.92 50.55
CA MET A 186 -0.92 -7.10 51.97
C MET A 186 -1.78 -8.36 52.15
N ARG A 187 -1.86 -8.90 53.37
CA ARG A 187 -2.86 -9.90 53.72
C ARG A 187 -4.13 -9.15 54.11
N ASP A 188 -5.22 -9.39 53.40
CA ASP A 188 -6.55 -8.94 53.82
C ASP A 188 -7.14 -9.92 54.85
N ASP A 189 -8.27 -9.56 55.47
CA ASP A 189 -8.95 -10.44 56.43
C ASP A 189 -9.42 -11.76 55.78
N ARG A 190 -9.40 -12.86 56.55
CA ARG A 190 -9.74 -14.21 56.07
C ARG A 190 -11.12 -14.25 55.42
N ASN A 191 -12.11 -13.62 56.07
CA ASN A 191 -13.49 -13.61 55.61
C ASN A 191 -13.64 -12.82 54.31
N ALA A 192 -13.01 -11.64 54.22
CA ALA A 192 -13.02 -10.82 53.01
C ALA A 192 -12.36 -11.52 51.81
N VAL A 193 -11.28 -12.28 52.03
CA VAL A 193 -10.66 -13.12 50.98
C VAL A 193 -11.56 -14.27 50.57
N GLN A 194 -12.26 -14.89 51.52
CA GLN A 194 -13.21 -15.97 51.26
C GLN A 194 -14.43 -15.48 50.44
N ASP A 195 -14.99 -14.31 50.76
CA ASP A 195 -16.07 -13.69 49.96
C ASP A 195 -15.60 -13.37 48.53
N MET A 196 -14.39 -12.84 48.37
CA MET A 196 -13.78 -12.61 47.05
C MET A 196 -13.56 -13.92 46.27
N LEU A 197 -13.24 -15.02 46.95
CA LEU A 197 -13.12 -16.34 46.33
C LEU A 197 -14.49 -16.88 45.90
N PHE A 198 -15.52 -16.81 46.75
CA PHE A 198 -16.88 -17.22 46.39
C PHE A 198 -17.41 -16.41 45.19
N ALA A 199 -17.24 -15.10 45.18
CA ALA A 199 -17.62 -14.24 44.05
C ALA A 199 -16.81 -14.50 42.76
N ALA A 200 -15.63 -15.12 42.85
CA ALA A 200 -14.91 -15.62 41.69
C ALA A 200 -15.49 -16.95 41.22
N PHE A 201 -15.66 -17.92 42.12
CA PHE A 201 -16.16 -19.27 41.81
C PHE A 201 -17.61 -19.30 41.29
N GLU A 202 -18.42 -18.30 41.62
CA GLU A 202 -19.73 -18.05 41.01
C GLU A 202 -19.64 -17.82 39.49
N LYS A 203 -18.52 -17.25 39.00
CA LYS A 203 -18.31 -16.98 37.57
C LYS A 203 -17.73 -18.17 36.82
N HIS A 204 -16.83 -18.94 37.45
CA HIS A 204 -16.26 -20.16 36.88
C HIS A 204 -16.04 -21.21 37.97
N GLN A 205 -16.52 -22.44 37.73
CA GLN A 205 -16.45 -23.54 38.69
C GLN A 205 -15.01 -23.98 39.05
N TYR A 206 -14.06 -23.75 38.14
CA TYR A 206 -12.66 -24.19 38.26
C TYR A 206 -11.70 -23.03 38.02
N TYR A 207 -10.74 -22.83 38.92
CA TYR A 207 -9.69 -21.81 38.78
C TYR A 207 -8.29 -22.35 39.01
N ASN A 208 -7.32 -21.81 38.26
CA ASN A 208 -5.90 -22.02 38.57
C ASN A 208 -5.48 -21.12 39.74
N ILE A 209 -4.62 -21.62 40.63
CA ILE A 209 -4.04 -20.84 41.74
C ILE A 209 -3.41 -19.51 41.27
N ARG A 210 -2.82 -19.48 40.05
CA ARG A 210 -2.22 -18.27 39.47
C ARG A 210 -3.24 -17.16 39.23
N ASP A 211 -4.48 -17.50 38.90
CA ASP A 211 -5.52 -16.53 38.57
C ASP A 211 -6.27 -16.07 39.83
N LEU A 212 -6.50 -16.97 40.79
CA LEU A 212 -6.96 -16.59 42.14
C LEU A 212 -6.01 -15.59 42.80
N VAL A 213 -4.69 -15.76 42.62
CA VAL A 213 -3.63 -14.83 43.11
C VAL A 213 -3.62 -13.48 42.38
N LYS A 214 -4.19 -13.38 41.17
CA LYS A 214 -4.40 -12.10 40.46
C LYS A 214 -5.69 -11.42 40.92
N ILE A 215 -6.78 -12.19 41.04
CA ILE A 215 -8.11 -11.70 41.42
C ILE A 215 -8.10 -11.18 42.86
N THR A 216 -7.70 -12.02 43.82
CA THR A 216 -7.69 -11.68 45.26
C THR A 216 -6.49 -10.81 45.66
N ARG A 217 -5.50 -10.67 44.79
CA ARG A 217 -4.17 -10.07 45.04
C ARG A 217 -3.39 -10.64 46.24
N GLN A 218 -3.83 -11.71 46.89
CA GLN A 218 -3.17 -12.27 48.07
C GLN A 218 -1.83 -12.97 47.78
N PRO A 219 -0.96 -13.16 48.80
CA PRO A 219 0.20 -14.04 48.71
C PRO A 219 -0.18 -15.52 48.55
N ILE A 220 0.57 -16.27 47.73
CA ILE A 220 0.28 -17.67 47.38
C ILE A 220 0.15 -18.58 48.62
N VAL A 221 0.98 -18.37 49.64
CA VAL A 221 0.99 -19.20 50.86
C VAL A 221 -0.32 -19.01 51.65
N TYR A 222 -0.69 -17.76 51.91
CA TYR A 222 -1.90 -17.41 52.64
C TYR A 222 -3.17 -17.86 51.89
N LEU A 223 -3.18 -17.69 50.56
CA LEU A 223 -4.30 -18.14 49.75
C LEU A 223 -4.46 -19.67 49.75
N LYS A 224 -3.36 -20.43 49.82
CA LYS A 224 -3.42 -21.90 49.96
C LYS A 224 -3.98 -22.34 51.32
N GLU A 225 -3.70 -21.61 52.41
CA GLU A 225 -4.27 -21.90 53.73
C GLU A 225 -5.80 -21.83 53.69
N ILE A 226 -6.36 -20.78 53.08
CA ILE A 226 -7.80 -20.60 52.91
C ILE A 226 -8.38 -21.62 51.92
N LEU A 227 -7.72 -21.84 50.77
CA LEU A 227 -8.21 -22.79 49.76
C LEU A 227 -8.23 -24.25 50.26
N ASN A 228 -7.32 -24.66 51.15
CA ASN A 228 -7.37 -25.99 51.77
C ASN A 228 -8.62 -26.19 52.67
N GLU A 229 -9.15 -25.10 53.24
CA GLU A 229 -10.34 -25.13 54.08
C GLU A 229 -11.63 -25.21 53.24
N VAL A 230 -11.78 -24.37 52.21
CA VAL A 230 -13.05 -24.20 51.47
C VAL A 230 -13.10 -24.84 50.08
N CYS A 231 -11.96 -25.25 49.51
CA CYS A 231 -11.87 -25.83 48.17
C CYS A 231 -11.29 -27.25 48.15
N ASN A 232 -11.56 -27.98 47.06
CA ASN A 232 -10.85 -29.21 46.69
C ASN A 232 -9.81 -28.90 45.61
N TYR A 233 -8.70 -29.64 45.62
CA TYR A 233 -7.66 -29.55 44.60
C TYR A 233 -7.74 -30.73 43.63
N ASN A 234 -7.95 -30.45 42.35
CA ASN A 234 -8.16 -31.47 41.32
C ASN A 234 -6.83 -31.96 40.74
N LEU A 235 -6.45 -33.22 41.04
CA LEU A 235 -5.25 -33.86 40.47
C LEU A 235 -5.51 -34.54 39.11
N LYS A 236 -6.78 -34.78 38.75
CA LYS A 236 -7.18 -35.51 37.53
C LYS A 236 -7.48 -34.54 36.38
N ASN A 237 -7.17 -34.97 35.15
CA ASN A 237 -7.65 -34.30 33.93
C ASN A 237 -9.19 -34.47 33.84
N PRO A 238 -9.95 -33.52 33.26
CA PRO A 238 -9.49 -32.34 32.51
C PRO A 238 -9.09 -31.13 33.38
N HIS A 239 -9.54 -31.02 34.62
CA HIS A 239 -9.30 -29.85 35.50
C HIS A 239 -8.05 -30.00 36.38
N ARG A 240 -6.98 -30.59 35.85
CA ARG A 240 -5.76 -30.88 36.61
C ARG A 240 -5.08 -29.59 37.08
N ASN A 241 -4.66 -29.59 38.35
CA ASN A 241 -4.07 -28.47 39.07
C ASN A 241 -5.00 -27.26 39.27
N MET A 242 -6.31 -27.42 39.08
CA MET A 242 -7.32 -26.40 39.40
C MET A 242 -7.91 -26.63 40.78
N TRP A 243 -8.40 -25.54 41.37
CA TRP A 243 -9.24 -25.54 42.57
C TRP A 243 -10.70 -25.42 42.17
N GLU A 244 -11.56 -26.06 42.94
CA GLU A 244 -13.02 -25.98 42.89
C GLU A 244 -13.56 -25.84 44.32
N LEU A 245 -14.72 -25.21 44.53
CA LEU A 245 -15.33 -25.18 45.86
C LEU A 245 -15.70 -26.59 46.34
N LYS A 246 -15.62 -26.85 47.64
CA LYS A 246 -16.20 -28.06 48.24
C LYS A 246 -17.72 -28.05 48.05
N PRO A 247 -18.38 -29.22 47.91
CA PRO A 247 -19.84 -29.30 47.75
C PRO A 247 -20.63 -28.52 48.80
N GLU A 248 -20.17 -28.51 50.05
CA GLU A 248 -20.76 -27.79 51.19
C GLU A 248 -20.83 -26.26 51.00
N TYR A 249 -19.98 -25.69 50.14
CA TYR A 249 -19.95 -24.25 49.84
C TYR A 249 -20.49 -23.93 48.43
N ARG A 250 -20.92 -24.92 47.64
CA ARG A 250 -21.50 -24.72 46.30
C ARG A 250 -22.98 -24.36 46.40
N HIS A 251 -23.29 -23.06 46.34
CA HIS A 251 -24.65 -22.57 46.19
C HIS A 251 -25.02 -22.34 44.72
N TYR A 252 -24.74 -23.32 43.86
CA TYR A 252 -25.20 -23.26 42.47
C TYR A 252 -26.73 -23.29 42.47
N LYS A 253 -27.36 -22.29 41.84
CA LYS A 253 -28.75 -22.44 41.40
C LYS A 253 -28.77 -23.60 40.40
N GLU A 254 -29.60 -24.60 40.67
CA GLU A 254 -29.71 -25.78 39.82
C GLU A 254 -30.28 -25.37 38.44
N GLU A 255 -29.43 -25.39 37.41
CA GLU A 255 -29.89 -25.53 36.03
C GLU A 255 -30.04 -27.02 35.73
N GLU A 256 -31.28 -27.48 35.55
CA GLU A 256 -31.58 -28.88 35.24
C GLU A 256 -30.82 -29.34 33.98
N LYS A 257 -30.16 -30.49 34.07
CA LYS A 257 -29.69 -31.23 32.89
C LYS A 257 -30.30 -32.63 32.89
N PRO A 258 -30.78 -33.11 31.72
CA PRO A 258 -31.50 -34.36 31.63
C PRO A 258 -30.57 -35.55 31.85
N THR A 259 -31.10 -36.57 32.49
CA THR A 259 -30.44 -37.88 32.65
C THR A 259 -30.63 -38.70 31.38
N ASP A 260 -29.55 -39.24 30.84
CA ASP A 260 -29.62 -40.37 29.92
C ASP A 260 -28.66 -41.48 30.39
N ASN A 261 -29.07 -42.71 30.16
CA ASN A 261 -28.77 -43.84 31.03
C ASN A 261 -28.50 -45.08 30.17
N THR A 262 -27.24 -45.44 29.95
CA THR A 262 -26.92 -46.74 29.31
C THR A 262 -25.63 -47.33 29.84
N SER A 263 -25.72 -48.56 30.35
CA SER A 263 -24.63 -49.37 30.85
C SER A 263 -24.16 -50.40 29.82
N LYS A 264 -22.86 -50.72 29.87
CA LYS A 264 -22.10 -51.70 29.09
C LYS A 264 -22.86 -52.94 28.58
N LYS A 265 -22.68 -53.22 27.27
CA LYS A 265 -22.18 -54.48 26.67
C LYS A 265 -21.50 -54.09 25.34
N GLY A 266 -20.35 -54.61 24.91
CA GLY A 266 -19.55 -55.72 25.42
C GLY A 266 -19.68 -56.93 24.50
N ASN A 267 -18.80 -57.03 23.51
CA ASN A 267 -18.47 -58.27 22.80
C ASN A 267 -17.07 -58.15 22.16
N GLU A 268 -16.28 -59.22 22.28
CA GLU A 268 -15.08 -59.48 21.46
C GLU A 268 -15.51 -59.80 19.99
N SER A 269 -14.67 -59.96 18.97
CA SER A 269 -13.20 -60.09 18.85
C SER A 269 -12.74 -59.44 17.50
N GLU A 270 -11.57 -59.65 16.86
CA GLU A 270 -10.37 -60.50 16.99
C GLU A 270 -9.18 -59.80 16.28
N ASP A 271 -7.97 -60.38 16.30
CA ASP A 271 -6.84 -60.11 15.37
C ASP A 271 -6.07 -61.45 15.17
N ASP A 272 -6.42 -62.23 14.14
CA ASP A 272 -5.57 -63.21 13.40
C ASP A 272 -6.35 -63.79 12.19
#